data_AF-A0A7S2H8D7-F1
#
_entry.id   AF-A0A7S2H8D7-F1
#
_cell.length_a   1.000
_cell.length_b   1.000
_cell.length_c   1.000
_cell.angle_alpha   90.00
_cell.angle_beta   90.00
_cell.angle_gamma   90.00
#
_symmetry.space_group_name_H-M   'P 1'
#
loop_
_entity.id
_entity.type
_entity.pdbx_description
1 polymer ?
#
loop_
_entity_poly.entity_id
_entity_poly.type
_entity_poly.pdbx_seq_one_letter_code
_entity_poly.pdbx_strand_id
1 'polypeptide(L)'
;FPMRSLHYLNTFVPSGYAFVSVDVRGTGASFGGRPVDLIDREVQDFAEIAAWTKAQPFCNGRIGTGGISYDGITGALMAAQGNITAAALLFAPGDIFEDIAFVGGIPTIGFVDMY
;
A
#
# COMPACT_ATOMS: atom_id res chain seq x y z
N PHE A 1 -14.17 12.89 -8.78
CA PHE A 1 -13.35 11.68 -8.97
C PHE A 1 -14.02 10.54 -8.19
N PRO A 2 -14.52 9.47 -8.84
CA PRO A 2 -15.05 8.33 -8.08
C PRO A 2 -13.93 7.73 -7.22
N MET A 3 -14.28 7.21 -6.03
CA MET A 3 -13.30 6.60 -5.13
C MET A 3 -12.54 5.48 -5.86
N ARG A 4 -11.20 5.55 -5.89
CA ARG A 4 -10.34 4.60 -6.64
C ARG A 4 -10.59 3.14 -6.25
N SER A 5 -10.89 2.89 -4.97
CA SER A 5 -11.28 1.58 -4.45
C SER A 5 -12.51 0.99 -5.14
N LEU A 6 -13.47 1.82 -5.59
CA LEU A 6 -14.66 1.36 -6.32
C LEU A 6 -14.30 0.80 -7.70
N HIS A 7 -13.27 1.33 -8.36
CA HIS A 7 -12.81 0.79 -9.65
C HIS A 7 -12.25 -0.62 -9.49
N TYR A 8 -11.41 -0.84 -8.47
CA TYR A 8 -10.85 -2.16 -8.18
C TYR A 8 -11.92 -3.14 -7.71
N LEU A 9 -12.82 -2.73 -6.81
CA LEU A 9 -13.96 -3.54 -6.37
C LEU A 9 -14.80 -4.02 -7.55
N ASN A 10 -15.19 -3.10 -8.44
CA ASN A 10 -16.04 -3.41 -9.60
C ASN A 10 -15.33 -4.27 -10.66
N THR A 11 -14.00 -4.34 -10.66
CA THR A 11 -13.23 -5.13 -11.62
C THR A 11 -12.92 -6.52 -11.06
N PHE A 12 -12.42 -6.60 -9.83
CA PHE A 12 -11.89 -7.82 -9.25
C PHE A 12 -12.98 -8.69 -8.60
N VAL A 13 -13.93 -8.10 -7.89
CA VAL A 13 -14.96 -8.88 -7.18
C VAL A 13 -15.86 -9.67 -8.14
N PRO A 14 -16.38 -9.09 -9.24
CA PRO A 14 -17.12 -9.87 -10.24
C PRO A 14 -16.29 -10.95 -10.94
N SER A 15 -14.96 -10.79 -10.95
CA SER A 15 -14.01 -11.76 -11.52
C SER A 15 -13.61 -12.87 -10.54
N GLY A 16 -14.24 -12.94 -9.35
CA GLY A 16 -14.03 -14.01 -8.38
C GLY A 16 -12.90 -13.76 -7.36
N TYR A 17 -12.43 -12.52 -7.23
CA TYR A 17 -11.44 -12.15 -6.21
C TYR A 17 -12.11 -11.53 -4.97
N ALA A 18 -11.60 -11.85 -3.78
CA ALA A 18 -11.86 -11.04 -2.60
C ALA A 18 -11.02 -9.75 -2.66
N PHE A 19 -11.59 -8.63 -2.22
CA PHE A 19 -10.88 -7.34 -2.16
C PHE A 19 -10.76 -6.88 -0.71
N VAL A 20 -9.54 -6.57 -0.27
CA VAL A 20 -9.23 -6.07 1.07
C VAL A 20 -8.64 -4.68 0.93
N SER A 21 -9.31 -3.68 1.50
CA SER A 21 -8.82 -2.31 1.63
C SER A 21 -8.44 -2.07 3.08
N VAL A 22 -7.28 -1.46 3.31
CA VAL A 22 -6.76 -1.26 4.67
C VAL A 22 -6.46 0.22 4.88
N ASP A 23 -7.04 0.80 5.92
CA ASP A 23 -6.58 2.08 6.44
C ASP A 23 -5.25 1.85 7.16
N VAL A 24 -4.20 2.50 6.70
CA VAL A 24 -2.88 2.44 7.33
C VAL A 24 -2.96 2.90 8.78
N ARG A 25 -2.11 2.35 9.65
CA ARG A 25 -1.98 2.73 11.07
C ARG A 25 -2.11 4.25 11.29
N GLY A 26 -2.97 4.63 12.23
CA GLY A 26 -3.18 6.03 12.59
C GLY A 26 -3.96 6.84 11.54
N THR A 27 -4.57 6.19 10.55
CA THR A 27 -5.43 6.82 9.54
C THR A 27 -6.80 6.14 9.51
N GLY A 28 -7.82 6.84 8.99
CA GLY A 28 -9.17 6.31 8.84
C GLY A 28 -9.72 5.68 10.13
N ALA A 29 -10.09 4.40 10.06
CA ALA A 29 -10.58 3.63 11.21
C ALA A 29 -9.48 2.91 12.01
N SER A 30 -8.20 2.98 11.58
CA SER A 30 -7.09 2.27 12.21
C SER A 30 -6.47 3.05 13.38
N PHE A 31 -6.31 2.37 14.52
CA PHE A 31 -5.67 2.94 15.71
C PHE A 31 -4.15 3.16 15.54
N GLY A 32 -3.55 3.79 16.56
CA GLY A 32 -2.11 4.06 16.64
C GLY A 32 -1.75 5.44 16.09
N GLY A 33 -0.47 5.65 15.77
CA GLY A 33 0.01 6.89 15.18
C GLY A 33 1.10 6.63 14.16
N ARG A 34 1.17 7.50 13.15
CA ARG A 34 2.27 7.61 12.21
C ARG A 34 2.71 9.09 12.20
N PRO A 35 3.85 9.45 12.81
CA PRO A 35 4.33 10.83 12.82
C PRO A 35 4.83 11.27 11.44
N VAL A 36 5.29 10.31 10.64
CA VAL A 36 5.62 10.44 9.22
C VAL A 36 5.17 9.18 8.51
N ASP A 37 5.05 9.26 7.20
CA ASP A 37 4.71 8.15 6.33
C ASP A 37 5.79 7.07 6.36
N LEU A 38 5.39 5.80 6.32
CA LEU A 38 6.29 4.66 6.10
C LEU A 38 7.36 4.47 7.18
N ILE A 39 7.04 4.84 8.43
CA ILE A 39 7.85 4.43 9.58
C ILE A 39 8.00 2.91 9.63
N ASP A 40 9.09 2.40 10.23
CA ASP A 40 9.35 0.96 10.32
C ASP A 40 8.16 0.15 10.86
N ARG A 41 7.41 0.71 11.81
CA ARG A 41 6.22 0.06 12.38
C ARG A 41 5.08 -0.07 11.37
N GLU A 42 4.87 0.94 10.52
CA GLU A 42 3.90 0.87 9.43
C GLU A 42 4.32 -0.21 8.44
N VAL A 43 5.61 -0.28 8.08
CA VAL A 43 6.14 -1.29 7.16
C VAL A 43 5.94 -2.72 7.69
N GLN A 44 6.13 -2.92 9.01
CA GLN A 44 5.88 -4.20 9.67
C GLN A 44 4.40 -4.62 9.62
N ASP A 45 3.47 -3.66 9.65
CA ASP A 45 2.03 -3.95 9.60
C ASP A 45 1.65 -4.69 8.31
N PHE A 46 2.34 -4.45 7.19
CA PHE A 46 2.04 -5.10 5.91
C PHE A 46 2.21 -6.62 5.95
N ALA A 47 3.18 -7.13 6.72
CA ALA A 47 3.34 -8.57 6.93
C ALA A 47 2.19 -9.15 7.76
N GLU A 48 1.76 -8.42 8.80
CA GLU A 48 0.64 -8.82 9.67
C GLU A 48 -0.69 -8.82 8.89
N ILE A 49 -0.90 -7.83 8.02
CA ILE A 49 -2.05 -7.76 7.12
C ILE A 49 -2.05 -8.96 6.17
N ALA A 50 -0.90 -9.29 5.55
CA ALA A 50 -0.78 -10.45 4.67
C ALA A 50 -1.13 -11.76 5.39
N ALA A 51 -0.59 -11.94 6.59
CA ALA A 51 -0.84 -13.12 7.41
C ALA A 51 -2.32 -13.22 7.83
N TRP A 52 -2.91 -12.10 8.26
CA TRP A 52 -4.33 -12.03 8.60
C TRP A 52 -5.21 -12.37 7.40
N THR A 53 -4.93 -11.79 6.22
CA THR A 53 -5.68 -12.07 4.99
C THR A 53 -5.61 -13.55 4.61
N LYS A 54 -4.44 -14.19 4.70
CA LYS A 54 -4.30 -15.64 4.41
C LYS A 54 -5.09 -16.54 5.35
N ALA A 55 -5.28 -16.10 6.60
CA ALA A 55 -6.02 -16.86 7.59
C ALA A 55 -7.56 -16.77 7.40
N GLN A 56 -8.04 -15.90 6.53
CA GLN A 56 -9.48 -15.71 6.33
C GLN A 56 -10.08 -16.82 5.43
N PRO A 57 -11.33 -17.24 5.68
CA PRO A 57 -11.98 -18.30 4.90
C PRO A 57 -12.25 -17.91 3.43
N PHE A 58 -12.24 -16.62 3.11
CA PHE A 58 -12.38 -16.14 1.74
C PHE A 58 -11.06 -16.14 0.96
N CYS A 59 -9.92 -16.39 1.61
CA CYS A 59 -8.62 -16.40 0.96
C CYS A 59 -8.24 -17.82 0.54
N ASN A 60 -7.87 -18.00 -0.73
CA ASN A 60 -7.38 -19.28 -1.26
C ASN A 60 -5.85 -19.46 -1.08
N GLY A 61 -5.25 -18.76 -0.12
CA GLY A 61 -3.81 -18.76 0.16
C GLY A 61 -2.96 -17.89 -0.78
N ARG A 62 -3.54 -17.32 -1.85
CA ARG A 62 -2.85 -16.39 -2.77
C ARG A 62 -3.30 -14.96 -2.53
N ILE A 63 -2.33 -14.05 -2.49
CA ILE A 63 -2.57 -12.62 -2.31
C ILE A 63 -1.92 -11.86 -3.47
N GLY A 64 -2.68 -10.99 -4.11
CA GLY A 64 -2.17 -9.95 -4.99
C GLY A 64 -2.22 -8.60 -4.27
N THR A 65 -1.18 -7.78 -4.43
CA THR A 65 -1.17 -6.40 -3.94
C THR A 65 -0.94 -5.42 -5.10
N GLY A 66 -1.28 -4.15 -4.92
CA GLY A 66 -1.08 -3.15 -5.94
C GLY A 66 -1.91 -1.90 -5.74
N GLY A 67 -1.70 -0.95 -6.64
CA GLY A 67 -2.38 0.34 -6.59
C GLY A 67 -1.50 1.45 -7.18
N ILE A 68 -1.92 2.69 -6.95
CA ILE A 68 -1.31 3.89 -7.54
C ILE A 68 -0.67 4.72 -6.43
N SER A 69 0.55 5.21 -6.65
CA SER A 69 1.24 6.12 -5.72
C SER A 69 1.43 5.43 -4.35
N TYR A 70 0.83 5.94 -3.27
CA TYR A 70 1.00 5.38 -1.93
C TYR A 70 0.66 3.88 -1.85
N ASP A 71 -0.47 3.46 -2.43
CA ASP A 71 -0.86 2.04 -2.50
C ASP A 71 0.17 1.19 -3.27
N GLY A 72 0.84 1.80 -4.25
CA GLY A 72 1.92 1.16 -4.99
C GLY A 72 3.19 1.02 -4.14
N ILE A 73 3.54 2.04 -3.36
CA ILE A 73 4.69 1.99 -2.43
C ILE A 73 4.44 0.94 -1.34
N THR A 74 3.29 0.99 -0.67
CA THR A 74 2.94 0.02 0.39
C THR A 74 2.78 -1.39 -0.16
N GLY A 75 2.26 -1.54 -1.39
CA GLY A 75 2.24 -2.80 -2.11
C GLY A 75 3.65 -3.35 -2.37
N ALA A 76 4.60 -2.51 -2.76
CA ALA A 76 6.01 -2.89 -2.93
C ALA A 76 6.63 -3.36 -1.60
N LEU A 77 6.38 -2.61 -0.52
CA LEU A 77 6.89 -2.94 0.81
C LEU A 77 6.27 -4.24 1.34
N MET A 78 4.97 -4.45 1.14
CA MET A 78 4.30 -5.72 1.44
C MET A 78 4.92 -6.87 0.63
N ALA A 79 5.24 -6.65 -0.64
CA ALA A 79 5.92 -7.64 -1.48
C ALA A 79 7.31 -8.00 -0.94
N ALA A 80 8.07 -7.00 -0.45
CA ALA A 80 9.38 -7.18 0.13
C ALA A 80 9.37 -7.97 1.46
N GLN A 81 8.26 -7.92 2.22
CA GLN A 81 8.07 -8.77 3.41
C GLN A 81 7.79 -10.25 3.05
N GLY A 82 7.53 -10.56 1.79
CA GLY A 82 7.17 -11.88 1.30
C GLY A 82 5.69 -12.23 1.50
N ASN A 83 5.35 -13.50 1.35
CA ASN A 83 3.98 -14.03 1.53
C ASN A 83 2.90 -13.55 0.57
N ILE A 84 3.23 -12.84 -0.51
CA ILE A 84 2.26 -12.55 -1.59
C ILE A 84 2.63 -13.30 -2.88
N THR A 85 1.68 -13.40 -3.79
CA THR A 85 1.82 -14.13 -5.07
C THR A 85 2.14 -13.19 -6.23
N ALA A 86 1.61 -11.97 -6.22
CA ALA A 86 1.81 -11.01 -7.30
C ALA A 86 1.70 -9.56 -6.79
N ALA A 87 2.38 -8.65 -7.48
CA ALA A 87 2.30 -7.21 -7.24
C ALA A 87 2.10 -6.47 -8.57
N ALA A 88 1.17 -5.50 -8.59
CA ALA A 88 0.93 -4.61 -9.73
C ALA A 88 1.02 -3.14 -9.26
N LEU A 89 2.21 -2.57 -9.40
CA LEU A 89 2.58 -1.28 -8.80
C LEU A 89 2.55 -0.18 -9.86
N LEU A 90 1.74 0.86 -9.67
CA LEU A 90 1.59 1.96 -10.62
C LEU A 90 2.08 3.26 -9.98
N PHE A 91 2.96 3.98 -10.67
CA PHE A 91 3.50 5.27 -10.19
C PHE A 91 4.05 5.19 -8.75
N ALA A 92 4.73 4.10 -8.43
CA ALA A 92 5.32 3.85 -7.12
C ALA A 92 6.83 4.14 -7.20
N PRO A 93 7.35 5.16 -6.50
CA PRO A 93 8.80 5.38 -6.39
C PRO A 93 9.49 4.17 -5.76
N GLY A 94 10.69 3.85 -6.24
CA GLY A 94 11.53 2.79 -5.68
C GLY A 94 12.39 3.28 -4.52
N ASP A 95 12.77 4.56 -4.55
CA ASP A 95 13.47 5.27 -3.48
C ASP A 95 12.79 6.62 -3.23
N ILE A 96 12.16 6.80 -2.08
CA ILE A 96 11.43 8.03 -1.77
C ILE A 96 12.37 9.22 -1.66
N PHE A 97 13.62 9.02 -1.24
CA PHE A 97 14.59 10.09 -1.16
C PHE A 97 14.96 10.58 -2.56
N GLU A 98 15.38 9.68 -3.45
CA GLU A 98 15.85 10.07 -4.78
C GLU A 98 14.71 10.36 -5.78
N ASP A 99 13.59 9.64 -5.70
CA ASP A 99 12.50 9.77 -6.67
C ASP A 99 11.49 10.86 -6.30
N ILE A 100 11.42 11.24 -5.01
CA ILE A 100 10.44 12.20 -4.51
C ILE A 100 11.13 13.36 -3.81
N ALA A 101 11.78 13.15 -2.66
CA ALA A 101 12.18 14.23 -1.76
C ALA A 101 13.34 15.11 -2.30
N PHE A 102 14.34 14.50 -2.94
CA PHE A 102 15.58 15.13 -3.41
C PHE A 102 15.96 14.65 -4.80
N VAL A 103 15.10 14.90 -5.79
CA VAL A 103 15.37 14.51 -7.19
C VAL A 103 16.64 15.21 -7.69
N GLY A 104 17.67 14.41 -7.98
CA GLY A 104 19.00 14.92 -8.36
C GLY A 104 19.69 15.73 -7.25
N GLY A 105 19.33 15.51 -5.98
CA GLY A 105 19.85 16.25 -4.82
C GLY A 105 19.15 17.58 -4.55
N ILE A 106 18.12 17.96 -5.33
CA ILE A 106 17.39 19.22 -5.16
C ILE A 106 16.10 18.94 -4.39
N PRO A 107 15.85 19.63 -3.25
CA PRO A 107 14.65 19.39 -2.46
C PRO A 107 13.38 19.77 -3.24
N THR A 108 12.43 18.84 -3.30
CA THR A 108 11.11 19.05 -3.93
C THR A 108 10.13 19.67 -2.94
N ILE A 109 10.45 20.86 -2.44
CA ILE A 109 9.70 21.55 -1.37
C ILE A 109 8.20 21.67 -1.65
N GLY A 110 7.79 21.81 -2.92
CA GLY A 110 6.37 21.88 -3.27
C GLY A 110 5.57 20.60 -2.97
N PHE A 111 6.22 19.44 -2.95
CA PHE A 111 5.61 18.17 -2.53
C PHE A 111 5.83 17.93 -1.04
N VAL A 112 7.06 18.10 -0.56
CA VAL A 112 7.44 17.78 0.82
C VAL A 112 6.74 18.67 1.85
N ASP A 113 6.61 19.97 1.58
CA ASP A 113 5.97 20.91 2.52
C ASP A 113 4.43 20.80 2.54
N MET A 114 3.84 20.05 1.61
CA MET A 114 2.40 19.76 1.59
C MET A 114 2.00 18.61 2.53
N TYR A 115 2.98 17.92 3.12
CA TYR A 115 2.81 16.82 4.07
C TYR A 115 3.27 17.23 5.47
#